data_AF-A0A7X8VFH6-F1
#
_entry.id   AF-A0A7X8VFH6-F1
#
_cell.length_a   1.000
_cell.length_b   1.000
_cell.length_c   1.000
_cell.angle_alpha   90.00
_cell.angle_beta   90.00
_cell.angle_gamma   90.00
#
_symmetry.space_group_name_H-M   'P 1'
#
loop_
_entity.id
_entity.type
_entity.pdbx_description
1 polymer ?
#
loop_
_entity_poly.entity_id
_entity_poly.type
_entity_poly.pdbx_seq_one_letter_code
_entity_poly.pdbx_strand_id
1 'polypeptide(L)'
;MAKVMKSMDGNTAAAHVAYAFTDVAAIFPITPSSPMAEYVDEWSAHGRKNIFGQQVKVVEMQSEAGAAGTVHGSLAAGALTTTFTASQGLLLMIPNMYKIAGELLPGVFHVTARAIAGHALSIFGDHSDVMACRQTGFAMLASSSVQESMDLAGVAHLSAIKGRVPFLHFFDGFRTSHEIQKIEVLDYDDLAKLVDYDAVREFRKRALNPERPVTRGTAQNPDIFFQAKEAANPFYLAIPEVVEEYMNEINKLTGRNYKLFNYYGHPEAERVIVAMGSVCETIEETVDYLMAQGEKVGVLKVRLFRPFSMKHFLAEMPKTVKKVAVLDRTKEPGSLGEPLYQDVCTVYFEAANRPAIVGGRYGLGSKDTTPTQIKAVFDNLNADSPKNHFTIGIVDDVTNTSLPLGEYIDTVPEGTSCCKFWGLGSDGTVGANKSAIKIIGDNTDMYAQAYFSYDSKKSGGVTVSHLRFGHKPIRSTYLIDKADFIACHNPAYVGKYDVLAGLKDGGTFLLNCQWSKDELDEKLPASVKNYLAKHNINFYTINAVDIAQEIGLGGRINMIMQ
;
A
#
# COMPACT_ATOMS: atom_id res chain seq x y z
N MET A 1 -3.55 -27.11 -7.66
CA MET A 1 -2.29 -27.34 -6.93
C MET A 1 -2.45 -26.78 -5.52
N ALA A 2 -1.67 -27.22 -4.54
CA ALA A 2 -1.73 -26.64 -3.20
C ALA A 2 -1.20 -25.19 -3.24
N LYS A 3 -1.90 -24.26 -2.59
CA LYS A 3 -1.53 -22.84 -2.51
C LYS A 3 -0.25 -22.66 -1.70
N VAL A 4 0.72 -21.90 -2.20
CA VAL A 4 1.97 -21.61 -1.49
C VAL A 4 1.79 -20.34 -0.68
N MET A 5 1.77 -20.46 0.64
CA MET A 5 1.68 -19.32 1.55
C MET A 5 3.08 -18.87 2.01
N LYS A 6 3.34 -17.57 2.06
CA LYS A 6 4.58 -17.00 2.62
C LYS A 6 4.34 -15.67 3.31
N SER A 7 5.10 -15.42 4.37
CA SER A 7 5.13 -14.13 5.06
C SER A 7 6.12 -13.16 4.39
N MET A 8 5.62 -12.11 3.73
CA MET A 8 6.44 -11.10 3.05
C MET A 8 5.81 -9.71 3.06
N ASP A 9 6.56 -8.70 2.64
CA ASP A 9 6.04 -7.33 2.51
C ASP A 9 5.56 -6.99 1.08
N GLY A 10 4.85 -5.86 0.93
CA GLY A 10 4.33 -5.42 -0.37
C GLY A 10 5.41 -5.16 -1.41
N ASN A 11 6.60 -4.71 -1.00
CA ASN A 11 7.76 -4.57 -1.89
C ASN A 11 8.20 -5.93 -2.45
N THR A 12 8.36 -6.93 -1.59
CA THR A 12 8.76 -8.29 -1.99
C THR A 12 7.71 -8.90 -2.91
N ALA A 13 6.42 -8.73 -2.59
CA ALA A 13 5.31 -9.23 -3.39
C ALA A 13 5.30 -8.63 -4.81
N ALA A 14 5.40 -7.30 -4.91
CA ALA A 14 5.44 -6.61 -6.20
C ALA A 14 6.71 -6.94 -7.00
N ALA A 15 7.88 -6.99 -6.35
CA ALA A 15 9.15 -7.36 -7.00
C ALA A 15 9.12 -8.80 -7.52
N HIS A 16 8.54 -9.74 -6.76
CA HIS A 16 8.42 -11.14 -7.14
C HIS A 16 7.70 -11.27 -8.50
N VAL A 17 6.59 -10.58 -8.67
CA VAL A 17 5.82 -10.61 -9.93
C VAL A 17 6.49 -9.79 -11.02
N ALA A 18 7.02 -8.60 -10.70
CA ALA A 18 7.73 -7.78 -11.69
C ALA A 18 8.89 -8.55 -12.33
N TYR A 19 9.67 -9.29 -11.53
CA TYR A 19 10.79 -10.11 -12.00
C TYR A 19 10.33 -11.16 -13.02
N ALA A 20 9.14 -11.74 -12.85
CA ALA A 20 8.61 -12.78 -13.74
C ALA A 20 8.47 -12.30 -15.20
N PHE A 21 8.06 -11.05 -15.41
CA PHE A 21 7.72 -10.50 -16.74
C PHE A 21 8.83 -9.64 -17.37
N THR A 22 9.95 -9.45 -16.67
CA THR A 22 10.93 -8.41 -17.00
C THR A 22 12.17 -8.99 -17.66
N ASP A 23 12.63 -8.39 -18.77
CA ASP A 23 13.95 -8.62 -19.34
C ASP A 23 14.99 -7.65 -18.75
N VAL A 24 14.62 -6.37 -18.60
CA VAL A 24 15.49 -5.29 -18.10
C VAL A 24 14.81 -4.50 -16.97
N ALA A 25 15.54 -4.22 -15.90
CA ALA A 25 15.11 -3.30 -14.84
C ALA A 25 16.07 -2.12 -14.75
N ALA A 26 15.62 -0.93 -15.15
CA ALA A 26 16.39 0.30 -14.99
C ALA A 26 15.98 0.97 -13.68
N ILE A 27 16.92 1.20 -12.76
CA ILE A 27 16.61 1.55 -11.37
C ILE A 27 17.39 2.79 -10.89
N PHE A 28 16.87 3.40 -9.83
CA PHE A 28 17.59 4.33 -8.96
C PHE A 28 17.01 4.24 -7.55
N PRO A 29 17.82 4.23 -6.49
CA PRO A 29 17.31 3.98 -5.14
C PRO A 29 16.57 5.21 -4.57
N ILE A 30 15.31 5.02 -4.21
CA ILE A 30 14.51 5.99 -3.45
C ILE A 30 13.56 5.31 -2.48
N THR A 31 13.64 5.66 -1.19
CA THR A 31 12.72 5.16 -0.15
C THR A 31 11.27 5.57 -0.46
N PRO A 32 10.25 4.71 -0.22
CA PRO A 32 10.31 3.33 0.26
C PRO A 32 10.33 2.25 -0.84
N SER A 33 10.71 2.61 -2.07
CA SER A 33 10.73 1.69 -3.23
C SER A 33 12.04 0.92 -3.42
N SER A 34 13.16 1.41 -2.88
CA SER A 34 14.49 0.77 -3.01
C SER A 34 14.51 -0.74 -2.76
N PRO A 35 13.80 -1.29 -1.73
CA PRO A 35 13.81 -2.73 -1.49
C PRO A 35 13.37 -3.58 -2.70
N MET A 36 12.46 -3.08 -3.56
CA MET A 36 12.07 -3.82 -4.77
C MET A 36 13.26 -4.02 -5.71
N ALA A 37 14.03 -2.95 -5.95
CA ALA A 37 15.20 -2.99 -6.81
C ALA A 37 16.30 -3.88 -6.22
N GLU A 38 16.52 -3.79 -4.91
CA GLU A 38 17.48 -4.63 -4.18
C GLU A 38 17.14 -6.13 -4.28
N TYR A 39 15.87 -6.50 -4.10
CA TYR A 39 15.44 -7.90 -4.27
C TYR A 39 15.61 -8.40 -5.71
N VAL A 40 15.26 -7.58 -6.71
CA VAL A 40 15.44 -7.97 -8.12
C VAL A 40 16.92 -8.16 -8.46
N ASP A 41 17.80 -7.29 -7.96
CA ASP A 41 19.24 -7.42 -8.13
C ASP A 41 19.78 -8.69 -7.45
N GLU A 42 19.44 -8.92 -6.18
CA GLU A 42 19.84 -10.10 -5.42
C GLU A 42 19.37 -11.40 -6.09
N TRP A 43 18.11 -11.48 -6.50
CA TRP A 43 17.58 -12.66 -7.16
C TRP A 43 18.23 -12.89 -8.53
N SER A 44 18.56 -11.83 -9.26
CA SER A 44 19.31 -11.95 -10.51
C SER A 44 20.72 -12.47 -10.26
N ALA A 45 21.44 -11.94 -9.26
CA ALA A 45 22.76 -12.42 -8.87
C ALA A 45 22.76 -13.91 -8.44
N HIS A 46 21.69 -14.37 -7.79
CA HIS A 46 21.48 -15.77 -7.41
C HIS A 46 20.93 -16.67 -8.54
N GLY A 47 20.82 -16.17 -9.78
CA GLY A 47 20.47 -16.99 -10.92
C GLY A 47 18.97 -17.27 -11.10
N ARG A 48 18.07 -16.56 -10.39
CA ARG A 48 16.63 -16.65 -10.64
C ARG A 48 16.35 -16.37 -12.11
N LYS A 49 15.39 -17.08 -12.69
CA LYS A 49 14.96 -16.90 -14.08
C LYS A 49 13.55 -16.30 -14.12
N ASN A 50 13.33 -15.39 -15.06
CA ASN A 50 12.01 -14.90 -15.44
C ASN A 50 11.24 -15.97 -16.25
N ILE A 51 10.00 -15.69 -16.66
CA ILE A 51 9.18 -16.64 -17.44
C ILE A 51 9.72 -16.91 -18.85
N PHE A 52 10.75 -16.17 -19.29
CA PHE A 52 11.45 -16.35 -20.55
C PHE A 52 12.76 -17.14 -20.39
N GLY A 53 13.05 -17.67 -19.19
CA GLY A 53 14.24 -18.47 -18.91
C GLY A 53 15.52 -17.65 -18.77
N GLN A 54 15.43 -16.35 -18.52
CA GLN A 54 16.56 -15.42 -18.45
C GLN A 54 16.66 -14.73 -17.09
N GLN A 55 17.87 -14.33 -16.69
CA GLN A 55 18.07 -13.44 -15.54
C GLN A 55 17.69 -12.02 -15.94
N VAL A 56 17.00 -11.30 -15.04
CA VAL A 56 16.70 -9.88 -15.25
C VAL A 56 18.00 -9.09 -15.29
N LYS A 57 18.18 -8.27 -16.33
CA LYS A 57 19.31 -7.33 -16.38
C LYS A 57 18.99 -6.07 -15.60
N VAL A 58 19.60 -5.93 -14.43
CA VAL A 58 19.46 -4.75 -13.57
C VAL A 58 20.50 -3.70 -13.95
N VAL A 59 20.08 -2.45 -14.11
CA VAL A 59 20.96 -1.32 -14.46
C VAL A 59 20.63 -0.13 -13.58
N GLU A 60 21.55 0.24 -12.69
CA GLU A 60 21.46 1.47 -11.91
C GLU A 60 21.88 2.67 -12.76
N MET A 61 21.06 3.72 -12.74
CA MET A 61 21.31 4.97 -13.47
C MET A 61 21.81 6.07 -12.52
N GLN A 62 22.12 7.25 -13.06
CA GLN A 62 22.56 8.41 -12.26
C GLN A 62 21.40 9.14 -11.55
N SER A 63 20.17 8.91 -11.99
CA SER A 63 18.93 9.45 -11.41
C SER A 63 17.72 8.72 -12.00
N GLU A 64 16.52 8.93 -11.42
CA GLU A 64 15.27 8.40 -11.96
C GLU A 64 14.94 8.96 -13.36
N ALA A 65 15.39 10.18 -13.69
CA ALA A 65 15.27 10.70 -15.06
C ALA A 65 16.07 9.85 -16.05
N GLY A 66 17.30 9.46 -15.67
CA GLY A 66 18.12 8.52 -16.42
C GLY A 66 17.48 7.14 -16.51
N ALA A 67 16.95 6.62 -15.40
CA ALA A 67 16.22 5.35 -15.37
C ALA A 67 15.03 5.36 -16.33
N ALA A 68 14.20 6.41 -16.31
CA ALA A 68 13.06 6.52 -17.21
C ALA A 68 13.47 6.60 -18.69
N GLY A 69 14.57 7.30 -19.01
CA GLY A 69 15.15 7.31 -20.35
C GLY A 69 15.63 5.92 -20.80
N THR A 70 16.29 5.18 -19.91
CA THR A 70 16.71 3.79 -20.15
C THR A 70 15.53 2.86 -20.34
N VAL A 71 14.47 3.00 -19.54
CA VAL A 71 13.22 2.25 -19.74
C VAL A 71 12.69 2.50 -21.15
N HIS A 72 12.51 3.77 -21.51
CA HIS A 72 11.98 4.15 -22.82
C HIS A 72 12.82 3.56 -23.95
N GLY A 73 14.14 3.69 -23.91
CA GLY A 73 15.05 3.11 -24.91
C GLY A 73 14.99 1.59 -25.00
N SER A 74 14.97 0.90 -23.85
CA SER A 74 14.89 -0.56 -23.78
C SER A 74 13.57 -1.11 -24.33
N LEU A 75 12.44 -0.48 -23.99
CA LEU A 75 11.12 -0.81 -24.55
C LEU A 75 11.09 -0.56 -26.06
N ALA A 76 11.60 0.57 -26.53
CA ALA A 76 11.66 0.89 -27.96
C ALA A 76 12.55 -0.10 -28.74
N ALA A 77 13.57 -0.67 -28.08
CA ALA A 77 14.45 -1.72 -28.60
C ALA A 77 13.88 -3.15 -28.46
N GLY A 78 12.69 -3.33 -27.88
CA GLY A 78 11.97 -4.61 -27.88
C GLY A 78 12.18 -5.51 -26.66
N ALA A 79 12.72 -4.99 -25.56
CA ALA A 79 12.85 -5.71 -24.29
C ALA A 79 11.75 -5.28 -23.31
N LEU A 80 11.07 -6.23 -22.67
CA LEU A 80 10.08 -5.92 -21.64
C LEU A 80 10.80 -5.33 -20.42
N THR A 81 10.45 -4.10 -20.06
CA THR A 81 11.25 -3.29 -19.14
C THR A 81 10.40 -2.71 -18.02
N THR A 82 10.89 -2.83 -16.79
CA THR A 82 10.25 -2.32 -15.56
C THR A 82 11.12 -1.30 -14.85
N THR A 83 10.54 -0.58 -13.89
CA THR A 83 11.28 0.26 -12.92
C THR A 83 10.54 0.33 -11.58
N PHE A 84 11.26 0.78 -10.56
CA PHE A 84 10.79 0.92 -9.19
C PHE A 84 11.09 2.36 -8.73
N THR A 85 10.07 3.09 -8.27
CA THR A 85 10.27 4.49 -7.86
C THR A 85 9.21 4.96 -6.88
N ALA A 86 9.33 6.20 -6.41
CA ALA A 86 8.40 6.88 -5.52
C ALA A 86 8.63 8.40 -5.56
N SER A 87 7.63 9.19 -5.15
CA SER A 87 7.78 10.61 -4.80
C SER A 87 8.57 11.43 -5.84
N GLN A 88 9.66 12.06 -5.42
CA GLN A 88 10.52 12.89 -6.27
C GLN A 88 11.06 12.14 -7.48
N GLY A 89 11.40 10.86 -7.29
CA GLY A 89 11.89 10.01 -8.35
C GLY A 89 10.86 9.85 -9.46
N LEU A 90 9.61 9.60 -9.09
CA LEU A 90 8.51 9.52 -10.04
C LEU A 90 8.30 10.83 -10.81
N LEU A 91 8.41 11.98 -10.15
CA LEU A 91 8.33 13.29 -10.83
C LEU A 91 9.39 13.46 -11.92
N LEU A 92 10.62 12.96 -11.68
CA LEU A 92 11.70 12.99 -12.66
C LEU A 92 11.44 12.06 -13.86
N MET A 93 10.55 11.08 -13.72
CA MET A 93 10.17 10.17 -14.81
C MET A 93 9.05 10.72 -15.71
N ILE A 94 8.27 11.70 -15.24
CA ILE A 94 7.10 12.26 -15.95
C ILE A 94 7.36 12.58 -17.43
N PRO A 95 8.47 13.26 -17.82
CA PRO A 95 8.72 13.57 -19.23
C PRO A 95 8.81 12.32 -20.11
N ASN A 96 9.47 11.26 -19.63
CA ASN A 96 9.56 10.00 -20.35
C ASN A 96 8.25 9.19 -20.29
N MET A 97 7.45 9.32 -19.24
CA MET A 97 6.14 8.68 -19.19
C MET A 97 5.24 9.12 -20.35
N TYR A 98 5.21 10.41 -20.69
CA TYR A 98 4.49 10.88 -21.88
C TYR A 98 4.99 10.23 -23.18
N LYS A 99 6.30 9.98 -23.30
CA LYS A 99 6.89 9.33 -24.48
C LYS A 99 6.57 7.84 -24.53
N ILE A 100 6.72 7.13 -23.41
CA ILE A 100 6.41 5.70 -23.29
C ILE A 100 4.93 5.45 -23.62
N ALA A 101 4.02 6.27 -23.07
CA ALA A 101 2.59 6.17 -23.34
C ALA A 101 2.22 6.60 -24.77
N GLY A 102 2.81 7.70 -25.26
CA GLY A 102 2.58 8.20 -26.62
C GLY A 102 3.05 7.23 -27.72
N GLU A 103 4.03 6.40 -27.42
CA GLU A 103 4.55 5.36 -28.34
C GLU A 103 3.90 3.98 -28.13
N LEU A 104 2.94 3.87 -27.21
CA LEU A 104 2.20 2.64 -26.90
C LEU A 104 3.16 1.46 -26.62
N LEU A 105 4.05 1.69 -25.65
CA LEU A 105 5.05 0.74 -25.18
C LEU A 105 4.59 0.06 -23.88
N PRO A 106 4.71 -1.28 -23.78
CA PRO A 106 4.16 -2.08 -22.67
C PRO A 106 5.08 -2.07 -21.44
N GLY A 107 5.43 -0.89 -20.94
CA GLY A 107 6.21 -0.73 -19.70
C GLY A 107 5.34 -0.76 -18.45
N VAL A 108 5.88 -1.26 -17.34
CA VAL A 108 5.21 -1.22 -16.02
C VAL A 108 6.09 -0.54 -14.99
N PHE A 109 5.55 0.46 -14.31
CA PHE A 109 6.19 1.16 -13.20
C PHE A 109 5.55 0.67 -11.91
N HIS A 110 6.37 0.15 -11.00
CA HIS A 110 5.92 -0.21 -9.65
C HIS A 110 6.27 0.93 -8.70
N VAL A 111 5.25 1.57 -8.15
CA VAL A 111 5.40 2.77 -7.31
C VAL A 111 4.93 2.51 -5.90
N THR A 112 5.81 2.72 -4.92
CA THR A 112 5.39 2.85 -3.53
C THR A 112 4.97 4.29 -3.27
N ALA A 113 3.68 4.58 -3.42
CA ALA A 113 3.14 5.94 -3.42
C ALA A 113 3.57 6.70 -2.15
N ARG A 114 4.24 7.83 -2.34
CA ARG A 114 4.92 8.61 -1.30
C ARG A 114 4.71 10.11 -1.49
N ALA A 115 4.56 10.80 -0.36
CA ALA A 115 4.47 12.25 -0.26
C ALA A 115 5.50 13.01 -1.13
N ILE A 116 5.03 13.99 -1.89
CA ILE A 116 5.87 15.00 -2.52
C ILE A 116 6.32 16.04 -1.49
N ALA A 117 7.59 16.41 -1.55
CA ALA A 117 8.15 17.49 -0.76
C ALA A 117 7.49 18.82 -1.13
N GLY A 118 6.62 19.30 -0.24
CA GLY A 118 6.00 20.62 -0.30
C GLY A 118 6.69 21.57 0.68
N HIS A 119 6.02 21.90 1.80
CA HIS A 119 6.63 22.69 2.88
C HIS A 119 7.78 21.94 3.60
N ALA A 120 7.80 20.62 3.52
CA ALA A 120 8.82 19.75 4.09
C ALA A 120 8.92 18.44 3.29
N LEU A 121 10.06 17.76 3.41
CA LEU A 121 10.23 16.39 2.92
C LEU A 121 9.45 15.40 3.79
N SER A 122 8.80 14.42 3.17
CA SER A 122 8.32 13.23 3.86
C SER A 122 8.75 11.98 3.09
N ILE A 123 9.25 10.98 3.80
CA ILE A 123 9.52 9.66 3.21
C ILE A 123 8.26 8.78 3.15
N PHE A 124 7.21 9.21 3.82
CA PHE A 124 6.04 8.41 4.13
C PHE A 124 4.96 8.47 3.05
N GLY A 125 4.06 7.49 3.08
CA GLY A 125 3.12 7.18 2.02
C GLY A 125 1.89 8.10 1.96
N ASP A 126 1.65 8.64 0.77
CA ASP A 126 0.39 9.20 0.30
C ASP A 126 0.38 9.18 -1.24
N HIS A 127 -0.69 9.64 -1.89
CA HIS A 127 -0.86 9.54 -3.35
C HIS A 127 -0.42 10.78 -4.13
N SER A 128 0.23 11.76 -3.50
CA SER A 128 0.58 13.02 -4.18
C SER A 128 1.49 12.83 -5.39
N ASP A 129 2.36 11.82 -5.39
CA ASP A 129 3.26 11.49 -6.49
C ASP A 129 2.54 10.84 -7.67
N VAL A 130 1.73 9.81 -7.42
CA VAL A 130 0.95 9.13 -8.46
C VAL A 130 -0.10 10.05 -9.06
N MET A 131 -0.72 10.92 -8.25
CA MET A 131 -1.68 11.91 -8.73
C MET A 131 -1.04 12.99 -9.62
N ALA A 132 0.25 13.28 -9.44
CA ALA A 132 1.01 14.17 -10.34
C ALA A 132 1.30 13.55 -11.71
N CYS A 133 1.04 12.24 -11.89
CA CYS A 133 1.26 11.51 -13.13
C CYS A 133 -0.03 11.15 -13.89
N ARG A 134 -1.21 11.49 -13.34
CA ARG A 134 -2.53 11.03 -13.86
C ARG A 134 -2.84 11.43 -15.30
N GLN A 135 -2.14 12.44 -15.81
CA GLN A 135 -2.29 13.02 -17.15
C GLN A 135 -1.26 12.50 -18.18
N THR A 136 -0.31 11.67 -17.76
CA THR A 136 0.80 11.21 -18.61
C THR A 136 0.37 10.24 -19.71
N GLY A 137 -0.81 9.64 -19.59
CA GLY A 137 -1.29 8.54 -20.44
C GLY A 137 -0.96 7.15 -19.90
N PHE A 138 -0.35 7.03 -18.71
CA PHE A 138 -0.25 5.71 -18.07
C PHE A 138 -1.62 5.25 -17.56
N ALA A 139 -1.92 3.97 -17.72
CA ALA A 139 -2.96 3.32 -16.93
C ALA A 139 -2.49 3.27 -15.47
N MET A 140 -3.40 3.44 -14.51
CA MET A 140 -3.07 3.51 -13.08
C MET A 140 -3.88 2.47 -12.32
N LEU A 141 -3.19 1.50 -11.72
CA LEU A 141 -3.77 0.36 -11.01
C LEU A 141 -3.29 0.34 -9.55
N ALA A 142 -4.24 0.44 -8.62
CA ALA A 142 -3.97 0.54 -7.19
C ALA A 142 -4.19 -0.78 -6.47
N SER A 143 -3.26 -1.12 -5.57
CA SER A 143 -3.35 -2.25 -4.64
C SER A 143 -3.55 -1.75 -3.20
N SER A 144 -4.48 -2.36 -2.48
CA SER A 144 -4.85 -1.99 -1.11
C SER A 144 -4.18 -2.85 -0.02
N SER A 145 -3.58 -3.98 -0.35
CA SER A 145 -2.94 -4.87 0.62
C SER A 145 -1.71 -5.54 0.02
N VAL A 146 -0.93 -6.23 0.86
CA VAL A 146 0.25 -7.00 0.40
C VAL A 146 -0.15 -8.08 -0.60
N GLN A 147 -1.30 -8.75 -0.36
CA GLN A 147 -1.84 -9.74 -1.30
C GLN A 147 -2.23 -9.10 -2.63
N GLU A 148 -2.88 -7.93 -2.60
CA GLU A 148 -3.22 -7.21 -3.83
C GLU A 148 -1.97 -6.76 -4.60
N SER A 149 -0.90 -6.35 -3.90
CA SER A 149 0.38 -6.02 -4.53
C SER A 149 1.01 -7.17 -5.32
N MET A 150 0.76 -8.44 -4.92
CA MET A 150 1.13 -9.63 -5.69
C MET A 150 0.21 -9.76 -6.91
N ASP A 151 -1.09 -9.75 -6.70
CA ASP A 151 -2.06 -10.11 -7.74
C ASP A 151 -2.16 -9.05 -8.84
N LEU A 152 -2.32 -7.79 -8.46
CA LEU A 152 -2.54 -6.69 -9.39
C LEU A 152 -1.24 -6.25 -10.08
N ALA A 153 -0.07 -6.58 -9.51
CA ALA A 153 1.17 -6.52 -10.26
C ALA A 153 1.11 -7.42 -11.51
N GLY A 154 0.58 -8.64 -11.38
CA GLY A 154 0.42 -9.57 -12.49
C GLY A 154 -0.56 -9.02 -13.53
N VAL A 155 -1.71 -8.52 -13.07
CA VAL A 155 -2.71 -7.85 -13.93
C VAL A 155 -2.09 -6.69 -14.72
N ALA A 156 -1.27 -5.85 -14.08
CA ALA A 156 -0.61 -4.71 -14.74
C ALA A 156 0.31 -5.15 -15.89
N HIS A 157 1.18 -6.15 -15.67
CA HIS A 157 2.09 -6.66 -16.70
C HIS A 157 1.35 -7.30 -17.87
N LEU A 158 0.41 -8.18 -17.56
CA LEU A 158 -0.40 -8.87 -18.57
C LEU A 158 -1.21 -7.86 -19.42
N SER A 159 -1.83 -6.87 -18.76
CA SER A 159 -2.62 -5.83 -19.41
C SER A 159 -1.75 -4.88 -20.24
N ALA A 160 -0.55 -4.52 -19.77
CA ALA A 160 0.38 -3.69 -20.52
C ALA A 160 0.81 -4.37 -21.83
N ILE A 161 1.16 -5.67 -21.75
CA ILE A 161 1.55 -6.47 -22.92
C ILE A 161 0.43 -6.53 -23.96
N LYS A 162 -0.79 -6.89 -23.53
CA LYS A 162 -1.94 -7.06 -24.44
C LYS A 162 -2.48 -5.73 -24.96
N GLY A 163 -2.65 -4.75 -24.06
CA GLY A 163 -3.29 -3.47 -24.36
C GLY A 163 -2.35 -2.40 -24.93
N ARG A 164 -1.02 -2.60 -24.86
CA ARG A 164 0.04 -1.67 -25.30
C ARG A 164 0.09 -0.33 -24.57
N VAL A 165 -0.80 -0.06 -23.64
CA VAL A 165 -0.74 1.13 -22.77
C VAL A 165 0.15 0.78 -21.57
N PRO A 166 1.12 1.62 -21.21
CA PRO A 166 1.96 1.37 -20.04
C PRO A 166 1.18 1.53 -18.74
N PHE A 167 1.59 0.79 -17.70
CA PHE A 167 0.92 0.77 -16.41
C PHE A 167 1.80 1.38 -15.32
N LEU A 168 1.17 2.18 -14.46
CA LEU A 168 1.66 2.56 -13.16
C LEU A 168 0.88 1.73 -12.13
N HIS A 169 1.49 0.65 -11.65
CA HIS A 169 0.96 -0.14 -10.55
C HIS A 169 1.49 0.45 -9.24
N PHE A 170 0.60 0.82 -8.32
CA PHE A 170 0.99 1.46 -7.08
C PHE A 170 0.28 0.92 -5.85
N PHE A 171 0.97 1.08 -4.72
CA PHE A 171 0.50 0.73 -3.39
C PHE A 171 1.15 1.66 -2.37
N ASP A 172 0.53 1.78 -1.19
CA ASP A 172 0.87 2.84 -0.25
C ASP A 172 2.26 2.63 0.37
N GLY A 173 3.12 3.64 0.26
CA GLY A 173 4.45 3.65 0.83
C GLY A 173 4.42 3.44 2.34
N PHE A 174 5.29 2.55 2.83
CA PHE A 174 5.30 2.01 4.20
C PHE A 174 4.06 1.19 4.55
N ARG A 175 2.87 1.78 4.50
CA ARG A 175 1.62 1.17 4.99
C ARG A 175 1.28 -0.15 4.31
N THR A 176 1.63 -0.29 3.03
CA THR A 176 1.56 -1.56 2.30
C THR A 176 2.96 -2.06 1.93
N SER A 177 3.85 -1.16 1.50
CA SER A 177 5.17 -1.59 0.99
C SER A 177 6.08 -2.23 2.03
N HIS A 178 5.92 -1.89 3.31
CA HIS A 178 6.71 -2.41 4.44
C HIS A 178 5.87 -3.16 5.47
N GLU A 179 4.56 -3.26 5.26
CA GLU A 179 3.73 -4.15 6.06
C GLU A 179 4.03 -5.59 5.64
N ILE A 180 4.36 -6.44 6.61
CA ILE A 180 4.54 -7.87 6.36
C ILE A 180 3.19 -8.54 6.56
N GLN A 181 2.75 -9.33 5.60
CA GLN A 181 1.59 -10.20 5.73
C GLN A 181 1.90 -11.62 5.25
N LYS A 182 1.21 -12.60 5.81
CA LYS A 182 1.14 -13.96 5.23
C LYS A 182 0.19 -13.93 4.04
N ILE A 183 0.72 -14.15 2.85
CA ILE A 183 -0.01 -14.10 1.57
C ILE A 183 0.15 -15.38 0.76
N GLU A 184 -0.75 -15.60 -0.18
CA GLU A 184 -0.64 -16.60 -1.24
C GLU A 184 0.26 -16.06 -2.36
N VAL A 185 1.27 -16.83 -2.75
CA VAL A 185 2.28 -16.45 -3.75
C VAL A 185 1.91 -17.01 -5.11
N LEU A 186 1.97 -16.17 -6.14
CA LEU A 186 1.79 -16.59 -7.53
C LEU A 186 3.08 -17.24 -8.06
N ASP A 187 2.95 -18.43 -8.65
CA ASP A 187 4.06 -19.12 -9.29
C ASP A 187 4.34 -18.58 -10.71
N TYR A 188 5.60 -18.64 -11.15
CA TYR A 188 6.00 -18.16 -12.47
C TYR A 188 5.41 -19.02 -13.58
N ASP A 189 5.24 -20.33 -13.38
CA ASP A 189 4.64 -21.22 -14.36
C ASP A 189 3.15 -20.91 -14.56
N ASP A 190 2.46 -20.48 -13.50
CA ASP A 190 1.06 -20.05 -13.60
C ASP A 190 0.94 -18.69 -14.28
N LEU A 191 1.82 -17.73 -13.95
CA LEU A 191 1.88 -16.44 -14.65
C LEU A 191 2.22 -16.60 -16.13
N ALA A 192 3.12 -17.51 -16.49
CA ALA A 192 3.52 -17.79 -17.87
C ALA A 192 2.34 -18.25 -18.73
N LYS A 193 1.42 -19.04 -18.16
CA LYS A 193 0.21 -19.53 -18.87
C LYS A 193 -0.77 -18.41 -19.22
N LEU A 194 -0.72 -17.28 -18.53
CA LEU A 194 -1.61 -16.15 -18.76
C LEU A 194 -1.09 -15.18 -19.84
N VAL A 195 0.17 -15.30 -20.25
CA VAL A 195 0.80 -14.34 -21.17
C VAL A 195 0.24 -14.49 -22.58
N ASP A 196 -0.20 -13.38 -23.16
CA ASP A 196 -0.43 -13.28 -24.60
C ASP A 196 0.91 -13.24 -25.36
N TYR A 197 1.41 -14.41 -25.72
CA TYR A 197 2.68 -14.54 -26.45
C TYR A 197 2.63 -13.98 -27.88
N ASP A 198 1.43 -13.83 -28.48
CA ASP A 198 1.29 -13.14 -29.76
C ASP A 198 1.53 -11.64 -29.59
N ALA A 199 0.95 -11.02 -28.54
CA ALA A 199 1.22 -9.64 -28.21
C ALA A 199 2.71 -9.38 -27.90
N VAL A 200 3.40 -10.31 -27.23
CA VAL A 200 4.87 -10.25 -27.02
C VAL A 200 5.62 -10.31 -28.36
N ARG A 201 5.23 -11.22 -29.27
CA ARG A 201 5.82 -11.31 -30.61
C ARG A 201 5.62 -10.01 -31.41
N GLU A 202 4.42 -9.43 -31.38
CA GLU A 202 4.10 -8.18 -32.06
C GLU A 202 4.82 -6.98 -31.45
N PHE A 203 5.01 -6.93 -30.13
CA PHE A 203 5.87 -5.94 -29.47
C PHE A 203 7.31 -6.02 -30.00
N ARG A 204 7.90 -7.21 -30.02
CA ARG A 204 9.26 -7.43 -30.53
C ARG A 204 9.38 -7.11 -32.03
N LYS A 205 8.35 -7.40 -32.84
CA LYS A 205 8.30 -7.03 -34.26
C LYS A 205 8.35 -5.52 -34.49
N ARG A 206 7.74 -4.74 -33.61
CA ARG A 206 7.75 -3.28 -33.65
C ARG A 206 9.04 -2.67 -33.09
N ALA A 207 9.99 -3.43 -32.56
CA ALA A 207 11.23 -2.87 -32.02
C ALA A 207 12.07 -2.14 -33.07
N LEU A 208 12.85 -1.14 -32.65
CA LEU A 208 13.89 -0.53 -33.47
C LEU A 208 14.93 -1.59 -33.85
N ASN A 209 15.08 -1.85 -35.14
CA ASN A 209 16.03 -2.82 -35.67
C ASN A 209 16.52 -2.36 -37.05
N PRO A 210 17.85 -2.32 -37.30
CA PRO A 210 18.41 -1.84 -38.56
C PRO A 210 18.02 -2.68 -39.80
N GLU A 211 17.61 -3.94 -39.62
CA GLU A 211 17.11 -4.80 -40.70
C GLU A 211 15.67 -4.45 -41.11
N ARG A 212 14.93 -3.71 -40.26
CA ARG A 212 13.57 -3.23 -40.50
C ARG A 212 13.36 -1.83 -39.88
N PRO A 213 14.06 -0.81 -40.38
CA PRO A 213 14.14 0.48 -39.70
C PRO A 213 12.80 1.21 -39.74
N VAL A 214 12.51 1.93 -38.66
CA VAL A 214 11.39 2.87 -38.55
C VAL A 214 11.87 4.14 -37.86
N THR A 215 11.22 5.27 -38.14
CA THR A 215 11.46 6.54 -37.45
C THR A 215 10.41 6.76 -36.36
N ARG A 216 10.84 7.21 -35.17
CA ARG A 216 9.96 7.56 -34.04
C ARG A 216 10.37 8.88 -33.42
N GLY A 217 9.45 9.51 -32.70
CA GLY A 217 9.72 10.78 -32.00
C GLY A 217 9.97 11.96 -32.96
N THR A 218 9.27 12.00 -34.09
CA THR A 218 9.35 13.11 -35.06
C THR A 218 8.85 14.42 -34.43
N ALA A 219 9.37 15.55 -34.91
CA ALA A 219 8.73 16.85 -34.72
C ALA A 219 7.56 17.00 -35.69
N GLN A 220 6.39 17.40 -35.20
CA GLN A 220 5.17 17.54 -35.99
C GLN A 220 4.62 18.96 -35.87
N ASN A 221 4.15 19.51 -36.98
CA ASN A 221 3.50 20.81 -37.05
C ASN A 221 2.02 20.72 -36.65
N PRO A 222 1.32 21.87 -36.50
CA PRO A 222 -0.09 21.90 -36.13
C PRO A 222 -1.04 21.21 -37.12
N ASP A 223 -0.60 20.99 -38.36
CA ASP A 223 -1.36 20.35 -39.43
C ASP A 223 -1.70 18.88 -39.18
N ILE A 224 -0.87 18.15 -38.42
CA ILE A 224 -1.06 16.71 -38.14
C ILE A 224 -0.95 16.30 -36.67
N PHE A 225 -0.37 17.13 -35.80
CA PHE A 225 -0.10 16.75 -34.41
C PHE A 225 -1.36 16.33 -33.64
N PHE A 226 -2.47 17.07 -33.82
CA PHE A 226 -3.70 16.78 -33.10
C PHE A 226 -4.30 15.43 -33.55
N GLN A 227 -4.35 15.17 -34.86
CA GLN A 227 -4.84 13.91 -35.42
C GLN A 227 -4.00 12.72 -34.95
N ALA A 228 -2.67 12.87 -34.92
CA ALA A 228 -1.76 11.83 -34.43
C ALA A 228 -1.93 11.58 -32.92
N LYS A 229 -2.26 12.61 -32.13
CA LYS A 229 -2.51 12.49 -30.69
C LYS A 229 -3.78 11.69 -30.39
N GLU A 230 -4.87 11.95 -31.14
CA GLU A 230 -6.16 11.25 -31.00
C GLU A 230 -6.14 9.81 -31.58
N ALA A 231 -5.18 9.49 -32.45
CA ALA A 231 -5.06 8.16 -33.04
C ALA A 231 -4.84 7.03 -32.01
N ALA A 232 -4.41 7.37 -30.79
CA ALA A 232 -4.25 6.41 -29.70
C ALA A 232 -5.57 6.05 -28.98
N ASN A 233 -6.67 6.78 -29.21
CA ASN A 233 -7.93 6.58 -28.50
C ASN A 233 -8.44 5.12 -28.47
N PRO A 234 -8.40 4.35 -29.57
CA PRO A 234 -8.87 2.96 -29.55
C PRO A 234 -8.13 2.09 -28.53
N PHE A 235 -6.85 2.35 -28.27
CA PHE A 235 -6.07 1.60 -27.28
C PHE A 235 -6.57 1.89 -25.87
N TYR A 236 -6.76 3.18 -25.52
CA TYR A 236 -7.25 3.58 -24.20
C TYR A 236 -8.69 3.17 -23.93
N LEU A 237 -9.56 3.22 -24.94
CA LEU A 237 -10.95 2.76 -24.83
C LEU A 237 -11.04 1.25 -24.55
N ALA A 238 -10.08 0.46 -25.01
CA ALA A 238 -10.03 -0.98 -24.78
C ALA A 238 -9.44 -1.39 -23.42
N ILE A 239 -8.62 -0.54 -22.79
CA ILE A 239 -7.90 -0.90 -21.54
C ILE A 239 -8.82 -1.37 -20.41
N PRO A 240 -9.97 -0.73 -20.10
CA PRO A 240 -10.85 -1.21 -19.02
C PRO A 240 -11.23 -2.68 -19.18
N GLU A 241 -11.62 -3.09 -20.39
CA GLU A 241 -12.05 -4.47 -20.68
C GLU A 241 -10.84 -5.44 -20.66
N VAL A 242 -9.66 -5.01 -21.12
CA VAL A 242 -8.41 -5.81 -21.02
C VAL A 242 -8.02 -6.06 -19.56
N VAL A 243 -8.14 -5.04 -18.70
CA VAL A 243 -7.83 -5.17 -17.28
C VAL A 243 -8.85 -6.08 -16.59
N GLU A 244 -10.14 -5.92 -16.90
CA GLU A 244 -11.19 -6.80 -16.36
C GLU A 244 -10.96 -8.27 -16.77
N GLU A 245 -10.56 -8.51 -18.02
CA GLU A 245 -10.20 -9.85 -18.50
C GLU A 245 -9.09 -10.47 -17.64
N TYR A 246 -7.96 -9.78 -17.43
CA TYR A 246 -6.86 -10.33 -16.64
C TYR A 246 -7.14 -10.39 -15.13
N MET A 247 -7.97 -9.47 -14.61
CA MET A 247 -8.50 -9.63 -13.25
C MET A 247 -9.31 -10.92 -13.14
N ASN A 248 -10.15 -11.24 -14.13
CA ASN A 248 -10.91 -12.49 -14.15
C ASN A 248 -10.03 -13.73 -14.27
N GLU A 249 -8.93 -13.69 -15.04
CA GLU A 249 -7.97 -14.80 -15.08
C GLU A 249 -7.26 -15.01 -13.74
N ILE A 250 -6.83 -13.92 -13.08
CA ILE A 250 -6.27 -14.00 -11.73
C ILE A 250 -7.32 -14.49 -10.71
N ASN A 251 -8.58 -14.07 -10.84
CA ASN A 251 -9.67 -14.55 -10.00
C ASN A 251 -9.86 -16.07 -10.15
N LYS A 252 -9.83 -16.59 -11.38
CA LYS A 252 -9.93 -18.04 -11.66
C LYS A 252 -8.76 -18.82 -11.06
N LEU A 253 -7.54 -18.28 -11.19
CA LEU A 253 -6.33 -18.93 -10.69
C LEU A 253 -6.32 -19.01 -9.15
N THR A 254 -6.79 -17.95 -8.50
CA THR A 254 -6.55 -17.73 -7.08
C THR A 254 -7.78 -17.90 -6.19
N GLY A 255 -8.98 -17.82 -6.77
CA GLY A 255 -10.26 -17.76 -6.07
C GLY A 255 -10.57 -16.39 -5.44
N ARG A 256 -9.78 -15.35 -5.73
CA ARG A 256 -10.05 -13.97 -5.31
C ARG A 256 -11.00 -13.27 -6.30
N ASN A 257 -11.46 -12.07 -5.96
CA ASN A 257 -12.46 -11.35 -6.75
C ASN A 257 -12.08 -9.88 -6.96
N TYR A 258 -11.32 -9.64 -8.01
CA TYR A 258 -10.96 -8.32 -8.49
C TYR A 258 -11.88 -7.87 -9.63
N LYS A 259 -12.23 -6.59 -9.58
CA LYS A 259 -12.92 -5.83 -10.64
C LYS A 259 -12.26 -4.46 -10.73
N LEU A 260 -12.56 -3.68 -11.78
CA LEU A 260 -12.03 -2.31 -11.91
C LEU A 260 -12.39 -1.43 -10.69
N PHE A 261 -13.60 -1.65 -10.18
CA PHE A 261 -14.11 -1.13 -8.92
C PHE A 261 -14.72 -2.31 -8.16
N ASN A 262 -14.46 -2.44 -6.87
CA ASN A 262 -15.06 -3.50 -6.05
C ASN A 262 -15.95 -2.88 -4.99
N TYR A 263 -17.24 -3.19 -4.99
CA TYR A 263 -18.14 -2.85 -3.90
C TYR A 263 -18.06 -3.88 -2.77
N TYR A 264 -18.07 -3.40 -1.52
CA TYR A 264 -18.24 -4.21 -0.33
C TYR A 264 -19.16 -3.49 0.67
N GLY A 265 -20.08 -4.23 1.29
CA GLY A 265 -20.97 -3.70 2.33
C GLY A 265 -22.42 -4.11 2.11
N HIS A 266 -23.34 -3.39 2.74
CA HIS A 266 -24.75 -3.74 2.75
C HIS A 266 -25.32 -3.66 1.32
N PRO A 267 -26.05 -4.67 0.79
CA PRO A 267 -26.57 -4.64 -0.59
C PRO A 267 -27.47 -3.45 -0.90
N GLU A 268 -28.15 -2.94 0.13
CA GLU A 268 -28.98 -1.72 0.07
C GLU A 268 -28.34 -0.52 0.79
N ALA A 269 -27.00 -0.38 0.73
CA ALA A 269 -26.34 0.74 1.39
C ALA A 269 -26.90 2.09 0.92
N GLU A 270 -27.07 3.02 1.88
CA GLU A 270 -27.51 4.39 1.60
C GLU A 270 -26.33 5.38 1.66
N ARG A 271 -25.28 5.03 2.39
CA ARG A 271 -24.05 5.81 2.59
C ARG A 271 -22.85 4.98 2.15
N VAL A 272 -22.08 5.47 1.19
CA VAL A 272 -20.92 4.74 0.66
C VAL A 272 -19.66 5.61 0.70
N ILE A 273 -18.54 5.02 1.08
CA ILE A 273 -17.22 5.64 0.92
C ILE A 273 -16.60 5.15 -0.39
N VAL A 274 -16.08 6.06 -1.22
CA VAL A 274 -15.24 5.73 -2.38
C VAL A 274 -13.79 6.05 -2.01
N ALA A 275 -12.90 5.07 -2.12
CA ALA A 275 -11.50 5.23 -1.73
C ALA A 275 -10.58 4.35 -2.56
N MET A 276 -9.27 4.60 -2.42
CA MET A 276 -8.20 3.90 -3.12
C MET A 276 -7.02 3.65 -2.18
N GLY A 277 -6.26 2.58 -2.42
CA GLY A 277 -5.12 2.20 -1.60
C GLY A 277 -5.52 1.54 -0.27
N SER A 278 -4.59 1.48 0.68
CA SER A 278 -4.69 0.66 1.90
C SER A 278 -5.88 0.97 2.78
N VAL A 279 -6.35 2.22 2.78
CA VAL A 279 -7.52 2.62 3.58
C VAL A 279 -8.76 1.78 3.28
N CYS A 280 -8.85 1.20 2.08
CA CYS A 280 -9.95 0.33 1.70
C CYS A 280 -10.08 -0.90 2.62
N GLU A 281 -8.96 -1.42 3.14
CA GLU A 281 -8.96 -2.54 4.08
C GLU A 281 -9.52 -2.11 5.44
N THR A 282 -9.05 -0.96 5.97
CA THR A 282 -9.60 -0.38 7.21
C THR A 282 -11.08 0.00 7.07
N ILE A 283 -11.50 0.54 5.92
CA ILE A 283 -12.91 0.88 5.69
C ILE A 283 -13.76 -0.38 5.62
N GLU A 284 -13.31 -1.43 4.93
CA GLU A 284 -14.03 -2.71 4.90
C GLU A 284 -14.21 -3.29 6.31
N GLU A 285 -13.14 -3.31 7.12
CA GLU A 285 -13.22 -3.74 8.52
C GLU A 285 -14.20 -2.88 9.35
N THR A 286 -14.23 -1.57 9.10
CA THR A 286 -15.18 -0.66 9.76
C THR A 286 -16.62 -0.90 9.28
N VAL A 287 -16.81 -1.18 7.99
CA VAL A 287 -18.12 -1.52 7.41
C VAL A 287 -18.67 -2.80 8.02
N ASP A 288 -17.83 -3.82 8.24
CA ASP A 288 -18.23 -5.06 8.95
C ASP A 288 -18.79 -4.75 10.35
N TYR A 289 -18.08 -3.93 11.12
CA TYR A 289 -18.51 -3.50 12.45
C TYR A 289 -19.84 -2.74 12.43
N LEU A 290 -20.00 -1.77 11.52
CA LEU A 290 -21.21 -0.95 11.44
C LEU A 290 -22.42 -1.75 10.91
N MET A 291 -22.21 -2.67 9.96
CA MET A 291 -23.28 -3.57 9.49
C MET A 291 -23.77 -4.51 10.59
N ALA A 292 -22.88 -4.99 11.47
CA ALA A 292 -23.27 -5.78 12.63
C ALA A 292 -24.17 -4.99 13.60
N GLN A 293 -24.14 -3.65 13.54
CA GLN A 293 -25.02 -2.74 14.28
C GLN A 293 -26.29 -2.34 13.50
N GLY A 294 -26.49 -2.91 12.31
CA GLY A 294 -27.65 -2.64 11.45
C GLY A 294 -27.50 -1.42 10.53
N GLU A 295 -26.32 -0.83 10.41
CA GLU A 295 -26.11 0.29 9.51
C GLU A 295 -26.04 -0.13 8.04
N LYS A 296 -26.76 0.61 7.17
CA LYS A 296 -26.73 0.44 5.71
C LYS A 296 -25.59 1.21 5.07
N VAL A 297 -24.36 0.73 5.29
CA VAL A 297 -23.12 1.35 4.80
C VAL A 297 -22.34 0.44 3.86
N GLY A 298 -21.45 1.03 3.06
CA GLY A 298 -20.54 0.28 2.20
C GLY A 298 -19.33 1.08 1.75
N VAL A 299 -18.45 0.42 1.00
CA VAL A 299 -17.25 0.97 0.40
C VAL A 299 -17.14 0.53 -1.06
N LEU A 300 -16.79 1.45 -1.94
CA LEU A 300 -16.37 1.16 -3.30
C LEU A 300 -14.86 1.38 -3.42
N LYS A 301 -14.14 0.28 -3.58
CA LYS A 301 -12.68 0.27 -3.72
C LYS A 301 -12.31 0.51 -5.19
N VAL A 302 -11.53 1.56 -5.45
CA VAL A 302 -11.02 1.86 -6.80
C VAL A 302 -9.75 1.06 -7.03
N ARG A 303 -9.76 0.19 -8.05
CA ARG A 303 -8.56 -0.54 -8.51
C ARG A 303 -7.96 0.16 -9.72
N LEU A 304 -8.70 0.22 -10.82
CA LEU A 304 -8.27 0.91 -12.03
C LEU A 304 -8.70 2.38 -11.96
N PHE A 305 -7.78 3.25 -11.54
CA PHE A 305 -8.03 4.69 -11.48
C PHE A 305 -7.96 5.35 -12.87
N ARG A 306 -7.06 4.86 -13.73
CA ARG A 306 -6.94 5.32 -15.12
C ARG A 306 -6.77 4.15 -16.08
N PRO A 307 -7.46 4.12 -17.22
CA PRO A 307 -8.61 4.98 -17.58
C PRO A 307 -9.80 4.78 -16.62
N PHE A 308 -10.47 5.87 -16.25
CA PHE A 308 -11.61 5.79 -15.32
C PHE A 308 -12.86 5.37 -16.08
N SER A 309 -13.38 4.17 -15.81
CA SER A 309 -14.54 3.65 -16.54
C SER A 309 -15.86 3.93 -15.82
N MET A 310 -16.61 4.94 -16.30
CA MET A 310 -17.93 5.30 -15.75
C MET A 310 -18.90 4.11 -15.72
N LYS A 311 -18.93 3.30 -16.79
CA LYS A 311 -19.74 2.08 -16.91
C LYS A 311 -19.51 1.13 -15.73
N HIS A 312 -18.26 0.79 -15.46
CA HIS A 312 -17.91 -0.18 -14.42
C HIS A 312 -18.11 0.42 -13.01
N PHE A 313 -17.81 1.71 -12.82
CA PHE A 313 -18.07 2.40 -11.56
C PHE A 313 -19.55 2.37 -11.17
N LEU A 314 -20.43 2.76 -12.10
CA LEU A 314 -21.88 2.80 -11.85
C LEU A 314 -22.50 1.40 -11.73
N ALA A 315 -21.95 0.40 -12.43
CA ALA A 315 -22.42 -0.99 -12.35
C ALA A 315 -22.21 -1.60 -10.95
N GLU A 316 -21.13 -1.23 -10.27
CA GLU A 316 -20.79 -1.75 -8.94
C GLU A 316 -21.43 -0.96 -7.80
N MET A 317 -21.87 0.29 -8.04
CA MET A 317 -22.52 1.09 -7.01
C MET A 317 -23.97 0.62 -6.75
N PRO A 318 -24.38 0.39 -5.49
CA PRO A 318 -25.78 0.11 -5.19
C PRO A 318 -26.71 1.25 -5.61
N LYS A 319 -27.86 0.90 -6.20
CA LYS A 319 -28.86 1.90 -6.66
C LYS A 319 -29.52 2.68 -5.52
N THR A 320 -29.42 2.18 -4.29
CA THR A 320 -29.99 2.77 -3.07
C THR A 320 -29.14 3.89 -2.47
N VAL A 321 -27.94 4.12 -3.00
CA VAL A 321 -27.01 5.11 -2.46
C VAL A 321 -27.59 6.52 -2.57
N LYS A 322 -27.64 7.20 -1.43
CA LYS A 322 -28.12 8.58 -1.29
C LYS A 322 -26.98 9.56 -1.04
N LYS A 323 -25.92 9.11 -0.37
CA LYS A 323 -24.78 9.95 0.01
C LYS A 323 -23.45 9.21 -0.17
N VAL A 324 -22.46 9.91 -0.72
CA VAL A 324 -21.13 9.39 -1.01
C VAL A 324 -20.07 10.29 -0.37
N ALA A 325 -19.12 9.71 0.35
CA ALA A 325 -17.88 10.38 0.73
C ALA A 325 -16.74 9.85 -0.13
N VAL A 326 -15.98 10.73 -0.77
CA VAL A 326 -14.80 10.36 -1.55
C VAL A 326 -13.57 10.73 -0.74
N LEU A 327 -12.71 9.75 -0.48
CA LEU A 327 -11.50 9.93 0.31
C LEU A 327 -10.26 9.93 -0.58
N ASP A 328 -9.61 11.09 -0.64
CA ASP A 328 -8.37 11.30 -1.38
C ASP A 328 -7.17 11.32 -0.43
N ARG A 329 -6.14 10.53 -0.76
CA ARG A 329 -4.88 10.48 -0.02
C ARG A 329 -3.88 11.49 -0.58
N THR A 330 -4.33 12.70 -0.90
CA THR A 330 -3.48 13.76 -1.45
C THR A 330 -4.04 15.13 -1.07
N LYS A 331 -3.33 16.20 -1.43
CA LYS A 331 -3.84 17.56 -1.37
C LYS A 331 -3.35 18.33 -2.60
N GLU A 332 -4.28 18.91 -3.35
CA GLU A 332 -3.99 19.85 -4.44
C GLU A 332 -4.37 21.27 -3.99
N PRO A 333 -3.43 22.08 -3.47
CA PRO A 333 -3.73 23.41 -2.96
C PRO A 333 -4.37 24.32 -4.02
N GLY A 334 -5.52 24.92 -3.70
CA GLY A 334 -6.26 25.81 -4.59
C GLY A 334 -7.16 25.11 -5.61
N SER A 335 -7.15 23.77 -5.68
CA SER A 335 -8.11 23.03 -6.49
C SER A 335 -9.54 23.13 -5.91
N LEU A 336 -10.55 22.91 -6.75
CA LEU A 336 -11.95 22.80 -6.32
C LEU A 336 -12.21 21.52 -5.49
N GLY A 337 -11.27 20.59 -5.44
CA GLY A 337 -11.36 19.31 -4.77
C GLY A 337 -10.30 18.37 -5.31
N GLU A 338 -10.03 17.30 -4.58
CA GLU A 338 -8.98 16.34 -4.92
C GLU A 338 -9.35 15.43 -6.13
N PRO A 339 -8.36 14.76 -6.77
CA PRO A 339 -8.56 14.09 -8.05
C PRO A 339 -9.69 13.05 -8.08
N LEU A 340 -9.73 12.13 -7.10
CA LEU A 340 -10.76 11.09 -7.09
C LEU A 340 -12.15 11.69 -6.83
N TYR A 341 -12.24 12.65 -5.91
CA TYR A 341 -13.48 13.40 -5.69
C TYR A 341 -13.99 14.06 -6.98
N GLN A 342 -13.12 14.71 -7.75
CA GLN A 342 -13.52 15.35 -9.01
C GLN A 342 -13.99 14.34 -10.07
N ASP A 343 -13.32 13.19 -10.21
CA ASP A 343 -13.74 12.14 -11.13
C ASP A 343 -15.12 11.58 -10.75
N VAL A 344 -15.36 11.31 -9.47
CA VAL A 344 -16.65 10.81 -8.97
C VAL A 344 -17.75 11.86 -9.17
N CYS A 345 -17.45 13.15 -8.93
CA CYS A 345 -18.39 14.23 -9.21
C CYS A 345 -18.76 14.28 -10.70
N THR A 346 -17.78 14.11 -11.58
CA THR A 346 -17.99 14.12 -13.04
C THR A 346 -18.86 12.93 -13.48
N VAL A 347 -18.57 11.73 -12.99
CA VAL A 347 -19.39 10.52 -13.24
C VAL A 347 -20.85 10.75 -12.86
N TYR A 348 -21.12 11.29 -11.69
CA TYR A 348 -22.49 11.53 -11.24
C TYR A 348 -23.16 12.77 -11.83
N PHE A 349 -22.37 13.68 -12.42
CA PHE A 349 -22.90 14.76 -13.23
C PHE A 349 -23.43 14.25 -14.57
N GLU A 350 -22.80 13.22 -15.14
CA GLU A 350 -23.23 12.55 -16.37
C GLU A 350 -24.23 11.41 -16.15
N ALA A 351 -24.42 10.97 -14.90
CA ALA A 351 -25.41 9.96 -14.53
C ALA A 351 -26.79 10.55 -14.21
N ALA A 352 -27.84 9.73 -14.35
CA ALA A 352 -29.23 10.17 -14.08
C ALA A 352 -29.53 10.37 -12.58
N ASN A 353 -28.94 9.55 -11.71
CA ASN A 353 -29.13 9.63 -10.26
C ASN A 353 -27.92 10.30 -9.62
N ARG A 354 -28.14 11.35 -8.85
CA ARG A 354 -27.07 12.11 -8.21
C ARG A 354 -27.19 12.07 -6.69
N PRO A 355 -26.39 11.24 -5.98
CA PRO A 355 -26.33 11.29 -4.53
C PRO A 355 -25.69 12.61 -4.07
N ALA A 356 -25.83 12.95 -2.80
CA ALA A 356 -24.99 13.99 -2.21
C ALA A 356 -23.54 13.49 -2.14
N ILE A 357 -22.58 14.24 -2.68
CA ILE A 357 -21.18 13.84 -2.74
C ILE A 357 -20.36 14.83 -1.93
N VAL A 358 -19.54 14.33 -1.01
CA VAL A 358 -18.56 15.12 -0.26
C VAL A 358 -17.15 14.54 -0.44
N GLY A 359 -16.15 15.41 -0.51
CA GLY A 359 -14.74 15.06 -0.57
C GLY A 359 -14.05 15.23 0.78
N GLY A 360 -13.16 14.30 1.11
CA GLY A 360 -12.35 14.32 2.33
C GLY A 360 -10.91 13.91 2.05
N ARG A 361 -9.98 14.50 2.81
CA ARG A 361 -8.56 14.14 2.77
C ARG A 361 -8.16 13.35 4.00
N TYR A 362 -7.26 12.38 3.80
CA TYR A 362 -6.76 11.54 4.88
C TYR A 362 -5.31 11.10 4.62
N GLY A 363 -4.63 10.60 5.65
CA GLY A 363 -3.45 9.75 5.48
C GLY A 363 -2.21 10.37 4.84
N LEU A 364 -2.13 11.70 4.71
CA LEU A 364 -0.98 12.41 4.13
C LEU A 364 0.28 12.10 4.93
N GLY A 365 1.39 11.78 4.25
CA GLY A 365 2.65 11.40 4.89
C GLY A 365 2.52 10.25 5.91
N SER A 366 1.76 9.21 5.59
CA SER A 366 1.41 8.09 6.49
C SER A 366 0.78 8.50 7.83
N LYS A 367 0.05 9.61 7.89
CA LYS A 367 -0.81 9.88 9.04
C LYS A 367 -1.73 8.69 9.29
N ASP A 368 -1.73 8.18 10.52
CA ASP A 368 -2.50 6.98 10.85
C ASP A 368 -4.01 7.23 10.68
N THR A 369 -4.69 6.29 10.04
CA THR A 369 -6.11 6.39 9.69
C THR A 369 -6.83 5.20 10.28
N THR A 370 -7.50 5.41 11.40
CA THR A 370 -8.09 4.35 12.23
C THR A 370 -9.58 4.14 11.95
N PRO A 371 -10.17 3.01 12.36
CA PRO A 371 -11.59 2.74 12.22
C PRO A 371 -12.49 3.82 12.83
N THR A 372 -12.08 4.39 13.96
CA THR A 372 -12.79 5.52 14.61
C THR A 372 -12.86 6.75 13.69
N GLN A 373 -11.79 7.03 12.94
CA GLN A 373 -11.78 8.13 11.97
C GLN A 373 -12.67 7.81 10.77
N ILE A 374 -12.72 6.56 10.31
CA ILE A 374 -13.63 6.13 9.25
C ILE A 374 -15.09 6.22 9.70
N LYS A 375 -15.40 5.83 10.94
CA LYS A 375 -16.73 6.03 11.53
C LYS A 375 -17.13 7.50 11.50
N ALA A 376 -16.22 8.42 11.84
CA ALA A 376 -16.51 9.86 11.75
C ALA A 376 -16.90 10.31 10.33
N VAL A 377 -16.38 9.66 9.28
CA VAL A 377 -16.82 9.90 7.89
C VAL A 377 -18.25 9.40 7.66
N PHE A 378 -18.60 8.21 8.14
CA PHE A 378 -19.98 7.70 8.04
C PHE A 378 -20.98 8.50 8.88
N ASP A 379 -20.56 9.01 10.04
CA ASP A 379 -21.34 9.91 10.89
C ASP A 379 -21.57 11.25 10.17
N ASN A 380 -20.54 11.80 9.52
CA ASN A 380 -20.66 12.98 8.67
C ASN A 380 -21.64 12.77 7.51
N LEU A 381 -21.60 11.60 6.85
CA LEU A 381 -22.60 11.24 5.84
C LEU A 381 -24.00 11.08 6.43
N ASN A 382 -24.14 10.69 7.69
CA ASN A 382 -25.45 10.56 8.33
C ASN A 382 -26.09 11.93 8.64
N ALA A 383 -25.28 12.99 8.81
CA ALA A 383 -25.78 14.34 9.08
C ALA A 383 -26.67 14.89 7.94
N ASP A 384 -27.63 15.76 8.29
CA ASP A 384 -28.54 16.39 7.32
C ASP A 384 -27.79 17.20 6.26
N SER A 385 -26.74 17.91 6.69
CA SER A 385 -25.82 18.65 5.83
C SER A 385 -24.38 18.16 6.07
N PRO A 386 -23.93 17.12 5.34
CA PRO A 386 -22.58 16.60 5.47
C PRO A 386 -21.54 17.68 5.15
N LYS A 387 -20.52 17.79 6.00
CA LYS A 387 -19.39 18.68 5.76
C LYS A 387 -18.63 18.21 4.52
N ASN A 388 -18.42 19.11 3.57
CA ASN A 388 -17.59 18.88 2.40
C ASN A 388 -16.15 19.40 2.62
N HIS A 389 -15.21 18.95 1.79
CA HIS A 389 -13.78 19.30 1.81
C HIS A 389 -13.10 19.11 3.16
N PHE A 390 -13.52 18.07 3.88
CA PHE A 390 -13.09 17.82 5.24
C PHE A 390 -11.70 17.16 5.31
N THR A 391 -11.16 17.07 6.52
CA THR A 391 -9.97 16.27 6.84
C THR A 391 -10.27 15.29 7.97
N ILE A 392 -9.58 14.15 8.00
CA ILE A 392 -9.56 13.24 9.16
C ILE A 392 -8.13 12.96 9.62
N GLY A 393 -7.95 12.61 10.89
CA GLY A 393 -6.64 12.29 11.48
C GLY A 393 -5.82 13.52 11.95
N ILE A 394 -6.41 14.71 11.91
CA ILE A 394 -5.83 15.95 12.44
C ILE A 394 -6.90 16.77 13.17
N VAL A 395 -6.46 17.73 13.98
CA VAL A 395 -7.29 18.83 14.48
C VAL A 395 -6.89 20.06 13.68
N ASP A 396 -7.80 20.55 12.85
CA ASP A 396 -7.63 21.78 12.07
C ASP A 396 -8.47 22.89 12.71
N ASP A 397 -7.87 23.62 13.64
CA ASP A 397 -8.45 24.76 14.36
C ASP A 397 -8.25 26.10 13.62
N VAL A 398 -7.65 26.08 12.43
CA VAL A 398 -7.43 27.27 11.59
C VAL A 398 -8.50 27.40 10.53
N THR A 399 -8.63 26.39 9.66
CA THR A 399 -9.64 26.38 8.59
C THR A 399 -10.87 25.56 8.93
N ASN A 400 -10.88 24.93 10.11
CA ASN A 400 -12.01 24.17 10.63
C ASN A 400 -12.50 23.10 9.64
N THR A 401 -11.59 22.40 8.96
CA THR A 401 -11.93 21.33 8.00
C THR A 401 -12.00 19.96 8.65
N SER A 402 -11.34 19.73 9.79
CA SER A 402 -11.31 18.41 10.43
C SER A 402 -12.69 17.97 10.90
N LEU A 403 -13.01 16.68 10.74
CA LEU A 403 -14.18 16.07 11.37
C LEU A 403 -13.88 15.79 12.85
N PRO A 404 -14.85 16.03 13.76
CA PRO A 404 -14.71 15.63 15.15
C PRO A 404 -14.64 14.11 15.25
N LEU A 405 -13.79 13.61 16.15
CA LEU A 405 -13.77 12.19 16.48
C LEU A 405 -14.89 11.88 17.47
N GLY A 406 -15.68 10.85 17.17
CA GLY A 406 -16.67 10.30 18.09
C GLY A 406 -16.06 9.32 19.09
N GLU A 407 -16.89 8.44 19.62
CA GLU A 407 -16.44 7.36 20.51
C GLU A 407 -15.49 6.40 19.78
N TYR A 408 -14.49 5.94 20.52
CA TYR A 408 -13.56 4.93 20.03
C TYR A 408 -14.29 3.62 19.72
N ILE A 409 -13.93 3.01 18.59
CA ILE A 409 -14.38 1.67 18.21
C ILE A 409 -13.18 0.74 18.01
N ASP A 410 -13.32 -0.51 18.45
CA ASP A 410 -12.39 -1.61 18.15
C ASP A 410 -13.04 -2.54 17.13
N THR A 411 -12.49 -2.56 15.91
CA THR A 411 -13.00 -3.33 14.78
C THR A 411 -12.14 -4.52 14.44
N VAL A 412 -11.05 -4.75 15.18
CA VAL A 412 -10.15 -5.88 14.93
C VAL A 412 -10.95 -7.18 15.09
N PRO A 413 -10.86 -8.14 14.14
CA PRO A 413 -11.62 -9.37 14.23
C PRO A 413 -11.39 -10.12 15.54
N GLU A 414 -12.48 -10.58 16.16
CA GLU A 414 -12.42 -11.37 17.39
C GLU A 414 -11.48 -12.59 17.24
N GLY A 415 -10.67 -12.84 18.27
CA GLY A 415 -9.64 -13.88 18.27
C GLY A 415 -8.29 -13.44 17.72
N THR A 416 -8.14 -12.18 17.31
CA THR A 416 -6.86 -11.62 16.88
C THR A 416 -6.05 -11.13 18.09
N SER A 417 -4.82 -11.63 18.23
CA SER A 417 -3.86 -11.15 19.22
C SER A 417 -3.08 -9.96 18.67
N CYS A 418 -3.04 -8.87 19.43
CA CYS A 418 -2.36 -7.62 19.08
C CYS A 418 -1.18 -7.37 20.03
N CYS A 419 0.05 -7.33 19.50
CA CYS A 419 1.27 -7.19 20.28
C CYS A 419 2.04 -5.91 19.89
N LYS A 420 2.48 -5.13 20.88
CA LYS A 420 3.39 -3.97 20.67
C LYS A 420 4.74 -4.18 21.33
N PHE A 421 5.80 -3.82 20.61
CA PHE A 421 7.17 -3.95 21.11
C PHE A 421 7.90 -2.62 20.96
N TRP A 422 8.28 -2.03 22.10
CA TRP A 422 9.08 -0.82 22.17
C TRP A 422 10.55 -1.18 22.25
N GLY A 423 11.29 -0.89 21.17
CA GLY A 423 12.72 -1.18 21.05
C GLY A 423 13.53 0.07 20.74
N LEU A 424 14.84 -0.04 20.94
CA LEU A 424 15.84 0.96 20.56
C LEU A 424 16.40 0.65 19.17
N GLY A 425 16.59 1.67 18.34
CA GLY A 425 17.24 1.51 17.04
C GLY A 425 18.58 0.77 17.17
N SER A 426 18.69 -0.36 16.47
CA SER A 426 19.83 -1.30 16.46
C SER A 426 19.93 -2.28 17.64
N ASP A 427 18.90 -2.43 18.49
CA ASP A 427 18.89 -3.44 19.56
C ASP A 427 18.47 -4.86 19.11
N GLY A 428 18.01 -4.98 17.86
CA GLY A 428 17.57 -6.25 17.25
C GLY A 428 16.08 -6.57 17.40
N THR A 429 15.28 -5.74 18.07
CA THR A 429 13.83 -5.93 18.29
C THR A 429 13.06 -6.11 16.99
N VAL A 430 13.26 -5.20 16.02
CA VAL A 430 12.60 -5.28 14.71
C VAL A 430 12.98 -6.57 13.98
N GLY A 431 14.25 -6.96 14.02
CA GLY A 431 14.73 -8.20 13.41
C GLY A 431 14.09 -9.44 14.02
N ALA A 432 14.05 -9.50 15.36
CA ALA A 432 13.38 -10.57 16.10
C ALA A 432 11.90 -10.66 15.75
N ASN A 433 11.19 -9.52 15.70
CA ASN A 433 9.77 -9.48 15.35
C ASN A 433 9.49 -9.90 13.89
N LYS A 434 10.36 -9.53 12.94
CA LYS A 434 10.28 -10.04 11.56
C LYS A 434 10.45 -11.56 11.52
N SER A 435 11.38 -12.10 12.29
CA SER A 435 11.58 -13.54 12.42
C SER A 435 10.38 -14.23 13.08
N ALA A 436 9.86 -13.68 14.17
CA ALA A 436 8.70 -14.22 14.88
C ALA A 436 7.47 -14.32 13.96
N ILE A 437 7.23 -13.31 13.13
CA ILE A 437 6.14 -13.35 12.15
C ILE A 437 6.32 -14.41 11.10
N LYS A 438 7.54 -14.61 10.60
CA LYS A 438 7.81 -15.70 9.65
C LYS A 438 7.62 -17.06 10.32
N ILE A 439 8.12 -17.23 11.55
CA ILE A 439 7.95 -18.47 12.32
C ILE A 439 6.46 -18.77 12.50
N ILE A 440 5.68 -17.83 13.01
CA ILE A 440 4.25 -18.04 13.26
C ILE A 440 3.49 -18.19 11.94
N GLY A 441 3.68 -17.29 10.98
CA GLY A 441 2.99 -17.28 9.71
C GLY A 441 3.27 -18.53 8.87
N ASP A 442 4.52 -19.00 8.82
CA ASP A 442 4.92 -20.09 7.94
C ASP A 442 4.74 -21.48 8.59
N ASN A 443 4.61 -21.56 9.93
CA ASN A 443 4.46 -22.84 10.66
C ASN A 443 3.09 -23.01 11.34
N THR A 444 2.14 -22.08 11.17
CA THR A 444 0.77 -22.20 11.64
C THR A 444 -0.23 -21.91 10.53
N ASP A 445 -1.52 -22.12 10.79
CA ASP A 445 -2.62 -21.74 9.88
C ASP A 445 -3.04 -20.27 10.06
N MET A 446 -2.56 -19.58 11.10
CA MET A 446 -2.90 -18.18 11.35
C MET A 446 -2.42 -17.25 10.24
N TYR A 447 -3.18 -16.17 10.05
CA TYR A 447 -2.71 -14.95 9.40
C TYR A 447 -1.78 -14.21 10.36
N ALA A 448 -0.73 -13.63 9.81
CA ALA A 448 0.24 -12.82 10.54
C ALA A 448 0.41 -11.48 9.84
N GLN A 449 0.45 -10.39 10.60
CA GLN A 449 0.70 -9.04 10.12
C GLN A 449 1.77 -8.36 10.99
N ALA A 450 2.73 -7.66 10.37
CA ALA A 450 3.60 -6.69 11.07
C ALA A 450 3.60 -5.33 10.39
N TYR A 451 3.66 -4.31 11.23
CA TYR A 451 4.10 -2.98 10.84
C TYR A 451 5.14 -2.45 11.82
N PHE A 452 6.16 -1.76 11.31
CA PHE A 452 7.25 -1.24 12.12
C PHE A 452 7.29 0.28 11.99
N SER A 453 7.03 0.98 13.08
CA SER A 453 7.17 2.43 13.18
C SER A 453 8.59 2.78 13.60
N TYR A 454 9.28 3.55 12.77
CA TYR A 454 10.66 4.00 13.01
C TYR A 454 10.71 5.50 13.26
N ASP A 455 11.64 5.93 14.11
CA ASP A 455 12.11 7.31 14.13
C ASP A 455 12.90 7.63 12.85
N SER A 456 12.91 8.90 12.46
CA SER A 456 13.79 9.48 11.44
C SER A 456 15.29 9.37 11.77
N LYS A 457 15.64 9.14 13.05
CA LYS A 457 17.02 8.92 13.49
C LYS A 457 17.51 7.53 13.07
N LYS A 458 18.57 7.49 12.24
CA LYS A 458 19.16 6.25 11.70
C LYS A 458 19.62 5.24 12.77
N SER A 459 20.04 5.71 13.93
CA SER A 459 20.49 4.87 15.06
C SER A 459 20.06 5.48 16.40
N GLY A 460 19.69 4.63 17.37
CA GLY A 460 19.28 5.08 18.70
C GLY A 460 17.93 5.79 18.78
N GLY A 461 17.18 5.85 17.67
CA GLY A 461 15.78 6.29 17.66
C GLY A 461 14.85 5.25 18.31
N VAL A 462 13.65 5.67 18.70
CA VAL A 462 12.63 4.74 19.18
C VAL A 462 12.06 3.93 18.01
N THR A 463 11.79 2.65 18.25
CA THR A 463 11.08 1.79 17.31
C THR A 463 9.89 1.17 18.01
N VAL A 464 8.74 1.14 17.33
CA VAL A 464 7.53 0.48 17.83
C VAL A 464 7.08 -0.53 16.79
N SER A 465 7.16 -1.80 17.14
CA SER A 465 6.67 -2.89 16.29
C SER A 465 5.23 -3.20 16.66
N HIS A 466 4.37 -3.34 15.65
CA HIS A 466 2.97 -3.69 15.78
C HIS A 466 2.73 -5.02 15.08
N LEU A 467 2.40 -6.05 15.85
CA LEU A 467 2.20 -7.41 15.33
C LEU A 467 0.77 -7.85 15.60
N ARG A 468 0.13 -8.47 14.63
CA ARG A 468 -1.19 -9.10 14.77
C ARG A 468 -1.16 -10.54 14.29
N PHE A 469 -1.85 -11.41 15.01
CA PHE A 469 -2.01 -12.83 14.66
C PHE A 469 -3.45 -13.27 14.88
N GLY A 470 -4.02 -14.02 13.94
CA GLY A 470 -5.39 -14.52 14.09
C GLY A 470 -5.78 -15.51 13.01
N HIS A 471 -6.87 -16.25 13.22
CA HIS A 471 -7.39 -17.22 12.24
C HIS A 471 -8.27 -16.58 11.15
N LYS A 472 -8.58 -15.28 11.27
CA LYS A 472 -9.28 -14.49 10.25
C LYS A 472 -8.27 -13.61 9.49
N PRO A 473 -8.51 -13.30 8.20
CA PRO A 473 -7.71 -12.34 7.46
C PRO A 473 -7.60 -11.01 8.21
N ILE A 474 -6.39 -10.44 8.28
CA ILE A 474 -6.13 -9.20 9.02
C ILE A 474 -6.14 -8.03 8.04
N ARG A 475 -7.16 -7.16 8.15
CA ARG A 475 -7.36 -5.96 7.32
C ARG A 475 -6.91 -4.67 8.00
N SER A 476 -6.38 -4.77 9.21
CA SER A 476 -6.11 -3.65 10.09
C SER A 476 -4.88 -2.84 9.66
N THR A 477 -4.99 -2.10 8.56
CA THR A 477 -3.92 -1.26 7.97
C THR A 477 -3.70 0.05 8.74
N TYR A 478 -3.67 -0.03 10.06
CA TYR A 478 -3.46 1.05 11.02
C TYR A 478 -2.67 0.55 12.23
N LEU A 479 -2.18 1.45 13.08
CA LEU A 479 -1.41 1.07 14.27
C LEU A 479 -2.26 0.31 15.30
N ILE A 480 -1.62 -0.32 16.28
CA ILE A 480 -2.35 -1.02 17.36
C ILE A 480 -2.76 -0.02 18.43
N ASP A 481 -4.07 0.25 18.49
CA ASP A 481 -4.70 1.05 19.54
C ASP A 481 -4.99 0.24 20.81
N LYS A 482 -5.39 -1.03 20.66
CA LYS A 482 -5.64 -1.97 21.77
C LYS A 482 -4.76 -3.21 21.66
N ALA A 483 -3.87 -3.41 22.63
CA ALA A 483 -2.90 -4.50 22.65
C ALA A 483 -3.19 -5.52 23.76
N ASP A 484 -3.04 -6.80 23.45
CA ASP A 484 -3.09 -7.91 24.40
C ASP A 484 -1.74 -8.08 25.11
N PHE A 485 -0.64 -7.74 24.41
CA PHE A 485 0.72 -7.85 24.89
C PHE A 485 1.52 -6.59 24.55
N ILE A 486 2.24 -6.04 25.53
CA ILE A 486 3.22 -4.98 25.32
C ILE A 486 4.56 -5.40 25.91
N ALA A 487 5.63 -5.28 25.12
CA ALA A 487 7.00 -5.40 25.60
C ALA A 487 7.74 -4.07 25.52
N CYS A 488 8.50 -3.74 26.57
CA CYS A 488 9.39 -2.59 26.62
C CYS A 488 10.83 -3.08 26.80
N HIS A 489 11.61 -3.06 25.72
CA HIS A 489 12.97 -3.62 25.69
C HIS A 489 14.02 -2.66 26.23
N ASN A 490 13.67 -1.37 26.40
CA ASN A 490 14.55 -0.36 26.99
C ASN A 490 13.87 0.31 28.19
N PRO A 491 14.37 0.13 29.42
CA PRO A 491 13.73 0.64 30.63
C PRO A 491 13.66 2.18 30.67
N ALA A 492 14.53 2.88 29.93
CA ALA A 492 14.52 4.33 29.86
C ALA A 492 13.24 4.90 29.21
N TYR A 493 12.46 4.09 28.52
CA TYR A 493 11.22 4.51 27.86
C TYR A 493 10.04 4.62 28.81
N VAL A 494 10.02 3.86 29.90
CA VAL A 494 8.90 3.84 30.86
C VAL A 494 8.64 5.22 31.47
N GLY A 495 9.70 6.02 31.68
CA GLY A 495 9.59 7.39 32.19
C GLY A 495 9.47 8.48 31.12
N LYS A 496 9.54 8.13 29.83
CA LYS A 496 9.60 9.10 28.73
C LYS A 496 8.40 9.03 27.78
N TYR A 497 7.85 7.83 27.61
CA TYR A 497 6.74 7.56 26.70
C TYR A 497 5.62 6.85 27.46
N ASP A 498 4.40 7.01 26.97
CA ASP A 498 3.28 6.20 27.46
C ASP A 498 3.33 4.80 26.84
N VAL A 499 4.25 3.97 27.34
CA VAL A 499 4.50 2.62 26.81
C VAL A 499 3.29 1.70 26.99
N LEU A 500 2.43 1.97 27.98
CA LEU A 500 1.23 1.19 28.29
C LEU A 500 -0.03 1.68 27.57
N ALA A 501 0.07 2.76 26.79
CA ALA A 501 -1.05 3.31 26.04
C ALA A 501 -1.78 2.20 25.28
N GLY A 502 -3.04 1.96 25.62
CA GLY A 502 -3.87 0.98 24.91
C GLY A 502 -3.66 -0.49 25.28
N LEU A 503 -2.92 -0.82 26.35
CA LEU A 503 -2.95 -2.19 26.88
C LEU A 503 -4.40 -2.54 27.31
N LYS A 504 -4.84 -3.77 27.06
CA LYS A 504 -6.17 -4.24 27.50
C LYS A 504 -6.13 -4.62 28.98
N ASP A 505 -7.28 -4.55 29.65
CA ASP A 505 -7.46 -5.08 31.01
C ASP A 505 -7.13 -6.58 31.02
N GLY A 506 -6.36 -7.04 32.02
CA GLY A 506 -5.85 -8.41 32.05
C GLY A 506 -4.76 -8.72 31.01
N GLY A 507 -4.33 -7.73 30.21
CA GLY A 507 -3.25 -7.86 29.25
C GLY A 507 -1.89 -8.11 29.90
N THR A 508 -0.88 -8.38 29.08
CA THR A 508 0.48 -8.69 29.56
C THR A 508 1.44 -7.54 29.26
N PHE A 509 2.22 -7.14 30.26
CA PHE A 509 3.32 -6.19 30.11
C PHE A 509 4.65 -6.85 30.47
N LEU A 510 5.59 -6.88 29.52
CA LEU A 510 6.96 -7.37 29.72
C LEU A 510 7.94 -6.20 29.72
N LEU A 511 8.70 -6.02 30.80
CA LEU A 511 9.73 -4.99 30.90
C LEU A 511 11.13 -5.61 31.03
N ASN A 512 12.03 -5.21 30.13
CA ASN A 512 13.45 -5.47 30.31
C ASN A 512 14.06 -4.45 31.29
N CYS A 513 14.52 -4.90 32.45
CA CYS A 513 15.22 -4.06 33.43
C CYS A 513 16.10 -4.87 34.37
N GLN A 514 17.14 -4.23 34.91
CA GLN A 514 18.01 -4.78 35.97
C GLN A 514 17.47 -4.53 37.39
N TRP A 515 16.26 -3.98 37.52
CA TRP A 515 15.70 -3.58 38.81
C TRP A 515 15.24 -4.78 39.63
N SER A 516 15.62 -4.80 40.89
CA SER A 516 15.07 -5.71 41.90
C SER A 516 13.60 -5.41 42.19
N LYS A 517 12.93 -6.32 42.91
CA LYS A 517 11.51 -6.16 43.27
C LYS A 517 11.24 -4.88 44.07
N ASP A 518 12.17 -4.51 44.96
CA ASP A 518 12.03 -3.31 45.79
C ASP A 518 12.30 -2.05 44.96
N GLU A 519 13.29 -2.08 44.07
CA GLU A 519 13.60 -0.97 43.17
C GLU A 519 12.50 -0.69 42.15
N LEU A 520 11.67 -1.68 41.80
CA LEU A 520 10.51 -1.46 40.92
C LEU A 520 9.55 -0.42 41.49
N ASP A 521 9.32 -0.42 42.81
CA ASP A 521 8.44 0.56 43.43
C ASP A 521 9.03 1.98 43.36
N GLU A 522 10.34 2.11 43.47
CA GLU A 522 11.04 3.40 43.39
C GLU A 522 11.16 3.92 41.94
N LYS A 523 11.46 3.04 40.98
CA LYS A 523 11.84 3.40 39.61
C LYS A 523 10.64 3.53 38.66
N LEU A 524 9.56 2.79 38.89
CA LEU A 524 8.37 2.88 38.05
C LEU A 524 7.60 4.18 38.34
N PRO A 525 7.26 4.97 37.31
CA PRO A 525 6.39 6.13 37.49
C PRO A 525 5.06 5.75 38.14
N ALA A 526 4.53 6.63 38.99
CA ALA A 526 3.26 6.40 39.68
C ALA A 526 2.10 6.14 38.71
N SER A 527 2.08 6.79 37.54
CA SER A 527 1.10 6.55 36.48
C SER A 527 1.11 5.11 35.97
N VAL A 528 2.31 4.55 35.76
CA VAL A 528 2.51 3.17 35.31
C VAL A 528 2.05 2.20 36.39
N LYS A 529 2.50 2.36 37.65
CA LYS A 529 2.06 1.50 38.77
C LYS A 529 0.54 1.51 38.95
N ASN A 530 -0.06 2.70 38.91
CA ASN A 530 -1.51 2.88 39.02
C ASN A 530 -2.25 2.20 37.87
N TYR A 531 -1.75 2.29 36.64
CA TYR A 531 -2.35 1.61 35.49
C TYR A 531 -2.27 0.09 35.64
N LEU A 532 -1.09 -0.46 35.94
CA LEU A 532 -0.90 -1.90 36.11
C LEU A 532 -1.87 -2.49 37.16
N ALA A 533 -2.02 -1.80 38.29
CA ALA A 533 -2.92 -2.22 39.36
C ALA A 533 -4.40 -2.11 38.98
N LYS A 534 -4.84 -0.97 38.42
CA LYS A 534 -6.26 -0.74 38.08
C LYS A 534 -6.78 -1.66 36.97
N HIS A 535 -5.92 -2.02 36.03
CA HIS A 535 -6.28 -2.80 34.86
C HIS A 535 -5.93 -4.29 35.02
N ASN A 536 -5.54 -4.74 36.22
CA ASN A 536 -5.18 -6.13 36.54
C ASN A 536 -4.15 -6.72 35.55
N ILE A 537 -3.10 -5.95 35.25
CA ILE A 537 -2.12 -6.33 34.23
C ILE A 537 -1.21 -7.45 34.73
N ASN A 538 -0.96 -8.43 33.86
CA ASN A 538 0.06 -9.46 34.08
C ASN A 538 1.44 -8.86 33.80
N PHE A 539 2.09 -8.37 34.85
CA PHE A 539 3.39 -7.68 34.76
C PHE A 539 4.57 -8.63 34.98
N TYR A 540 5.43 -8.73 33.98
CA TYR A 540 6.67 -9.51 34.00
C TYR A 540 7.88 -8.59 33.84
N THR A 541 8.95 -8.90 34.56
CA THR A 541 10.26 -8.28 34.38
C THR A 541 11.29 -9.32 34.02
N ILE A 542 12.26 -8.93 33.20
CA ILE A 542 13.41 -9.76 32.83
C ILE A 542 14.66 -8.92 32.78
N ASN A 543 15.77 -9.44 33.31
CA ASN A 543 17.08 -8.82 33.19
C ASN A 543 17.81 -9.38 31.97
N ALA A 544 17.36 -8.99 30.77
CA ALA A 544 17.91 -9.54 29.54
C ALA A 544 19.36 -9.09 29.28
N VAL A 545 19.79 -7.97 29.88
CA VAL A 545 21.15 -7.45 29.74
C VAL A 545 22.16 -8.37 30.41
N ASP A 546 21.94 -8.73 31.67
CA ASP A 546 22.90 -9.56 32.41
C ASP A 546 22.89 -11.01 31.90
N ILE A 547 21.70 -11.53 31.56
CA ILE A 547 21.58 -12.86 30.91
C ILE A 547 22.39 -12.88 29.60
N ALA A 548 22.29 -11.84 28.76
CA ALA A 548 23.06 -11.77 27.51
C ALA A 548 24.57 -11.74 27.75
N GLN A 549 25.03 -11.08 28.82
CA GLN A 549 26.44 -11.04 29.20
C GLN A 549 26.92 -12.41 29.69
N GLU A 550 26.16 -13.08 30.56
CA GLU A 550 26.49 -14.39 31.12
C GLU A 550 26.66 -15.47 30.04
N ILE A 551 25.81 -15.45 29.01
CA ILE A 551 25.85 -16.42 27.91
C ILE A 551 26.75 -16.00 26.74
N GLY A 552 27.48 -14.88 26.86
CA GLY A 552 28.45 -14.43 25.86
C GLY A 552 27.87 -13.72 24.63
N LEU A 553 26.61 -13.27 24.66
CA LEU A 553 25.98 -12.44 23.62
C LEU A 553 26.31 -10.93 23.76
N GLY A 554 27.08 -10.55 24.78
CA GLY A 554 27.40 -9.16 25.09
C GLY A 554 26.16 -8.41 25.53
N GLY A 555 25.83 -7.30 24.86
CA GLY A 555 24.64 -6.49 25.14
C GLY A 555 23.42 -6.79 24.26
N ARG A 556 23.42 -7.88 23.49
CA ARG A 556 22.33 -8.21 22.56
C ARG A 556 21.20 -8.94 23.28
N ILE A 557 20.09 -8.23 23.51
CA ILE A 557 18.92 -8.74 24.23
C ILE A 557 17.87 -9.40 23.35
N ASN A 558 17.99 -9.30 22.02
CA ASN A 558 16.94 -9.66 21.07
C ASN A 558 16.46 -11.12 21.19
N MET A 559 17.36 -12.09 21.37
CA MET A 559 16.98 -13.51 21.52
C MET A 559 16.35 -13.86 22.87
N ILE A 560 16.59 -13.05 23.90
CA ILE A 560 16.05 -13.26 25.25
C ILE A 560 14.65 -12.64 25.35
N MET A 561 14.44 -11.53 24.65
CA MET A 561 13.16 -10.82 24.60
C MET A 561 12.17 -11.41 23.58
N GLN A 562 12.68 -12.17 22.59
CA GLN A 562 11.88 -12.94 21.63
C GLN A 562 11.40 -14.24 22.28
#